data_AF-A0A2T5HD05-F1
#
_entry.id   AF-A0A2T5HD05-F1
#
_cell.length_a   1.000
_cell.length_b   1.000
_cell.length_c   1.000
_cell.angle_alpha   90.00
_cell.angle_beta   90.00
_cell.angle_gamma   90.00
#
_symmetry.space_group_name_H-M   'P 1'
#
loop_
_entity.id
_entity.type
_entity.pdbx_description
1 polymer ?
#
loop_
_entity_poly.entity_id
_entity_poly.type
_entity_poly.pdbx_seq_one_letter_code
_entity_poly.pdbx_strand_id
1 'polypeptide(L)'
;MRQILRPLLLPVLSLLFGNAHAASVSNATELRDALRGNAQAVDLQDIPLDRGCGPMGCVIDIAELRIQLDQGQLQRVDGKPLHWQEQGKDLPELDWSPLSAYRVSSAGKNWGICLEFTHSGLGKSGAFQRWGSLVLVPFDGAQPGPNAYRLLGYWSGCDSLQVGSEPGQVRLPIVSQKPASAEPALQLRHYRCDANGCQADATGTPIREQNGALQLPPL
;
A
#
# COMPACT_ATOMS: atom_id res chain seq x y z
N MET A 1 -44.18 7.73 -62.93
CA MET A 1 -43.24 8.71 -62.32
C MET A 1 -43.31 8.58 -60.80
N ARG A 2 -42.12 8.52 -60.15
CA ARG A 2 -41.83 8.54 -58.68
C ARG A 2 -42.17 7.25 -57.90
N GLN A 3 -41.24 6.32 -57.62
CA GLN A 3 -40.22 6.31 -56.52
C GLN A 3 -40.83 6.73 -55.16
N ILE A 4 -40.71 5.93 -54.08
CA ILE A 4 -39.61 6.04 -53.10
C ILE A 4 -39.60 4.87 -52.09
N LEU A 5 -38.40 4.30 -51.95
CA LEU A 5 -37.65 3.71 -50.83
C LEU A 5 -38.25 2.76 -49.76
N ARG A 6 -37.63 1.56 -49.72
CA ARG A 6 -37.32 0.72 -48.54
C ARG A 6 -36.47 1.47 -47.50
N PRO A 7 -36.49 1.02 -46.23
CA PRO A 7 -35.28 0.98 -45.43
C PRO A 7 -34.91 -0.45 -45.03
N LEU A 8 -33.67 -0.83 -45.36
CA LEU A 8 -32.94 -1.92 -44.72
C LEU A 8 -32.58 -1.48 -43.30
N LEU A 9 -32.91 -2.31 -42.31
CA LEU A 9 -32.35 -2.25 -40.96
C LEU A 9 -31.01 -2.99 -40.95
N LEU A 10 -29.91 -2.22 -40.87
CA LEU A 10 -28.57 -2.69 -40.53
C LEU A 10 -28.42 -2.65 -39.00
N PRO A 11 -28.04 -3.73 -38.31
CA PRO A 11 -27.54 -3.62 -36.95
C PRO A 11 -26.07 -3.19 -37.03
N VAL A 12 -25.80 -1.95 -36.64
CA VAL A 12 -24.44 -1.46 -36.38
C VAL A 12 -24.00 -2.06 -35.05
N LEU A 13 -23.30 -3.18 -35.12
CA LEU A 13 -22.59 -3.77 -33.99
C LEU A 13 -21.29 -2.96 -33.79
N SER A 14 -21.39 -1.82 -33.10
CA SER A 14 -20.22 -1.02 -32.72
C SER A 14 -19.43 -1.78 -31.66
N LEU A 15 -18.33 -2.41 -32.09
CA LEU A 15 -17.27 -2.92 -31.23
C LEU A 15 -16.65 -1.76 -30.44
N LEU A 16 -17.07 -1.59 -29.19
CA LEU A 16 -16.38 -0.76 -28.21
C LEU A 16 -15.13 -1.51 -27.74
N PHE A 17 -14.09 -1.57 -28.57
CA PHE A 17 -12.74 -1.78 -28.07
C PHE A 17 -12.26 -0.45 -27.47
N GLY A 18 -12.52 -0.27 -26.19
CA GLY A 18 -11.87 0.78 -25.42
C GLY A 18 -10.37 0.55 -25.48
N ASN A 19 -9.64 1.41 -26.20
CA ASN A 19 -8.19 1.45 -26.11
C ASN A 19 -7.83 1.89 -24.69
N ALA A 20 -7.60 0.95 -23.78
CA ALA A 20 -7.03 1.26 -22.47
C ALA A 20 -5.62 1.80 -22.68
N HIS A 21 -5.48 3.13 -22.72
CA HIS A 21 -4.19 3.78 -22.81
C HIS A 21 -3.45 3.62 -21.48
N ALA A 22 -2.14 3.40 -21.55
CA ALA A 22 -1.27 3.45 -20.39
C ALA A 22 -1.47 4.80 -19.68
N ALA A 23 -1.75 4.77 -18.38
CA ALA A 23 -1.92 5.99 -17.60
C ALA A 23 -0.54 6.56 -17.26
N SER A 24 -0.31 7.82 -17.63
CA SER A 24 0.87 8.58 -17.22
C SER A 24 0.59 9.27 -15.90
N VAL A 25 1.41 9.02 -14.89
CA VAL A 25 1.23 9.49 -13.51
C VAL A 25 2.42 10.34 -13.09
N SER A 26 2.14 11.54 -12.57
CA SER A 26 3.15 12.55 -12.25
C SER A 26 3.25 12.91 -10.77
N ASN A 27 2.28 12.49 -9.95
CA ASN A 27 2.26 12.76 -8.50
C ASN A 27 1.65 11.58 -7.70
N ALA A 28 1.76 11.67 -6.37
CA ALA A 28 1.32 10.62 -5.45
C ALA A 28 -0.18 10.34 -5.55
N THR A 29 -1.00 11.39 -5.63
CA THR A 29 -2.47 11.25 -5.69
C THR A 29 -2.90 10.53 -6.97
N GLU A 30 -2.39 10.95 -8.12
CA GLU A 30 -2.63 10.28 -9.41
C GLU A 30 -2.20 8.82 -9.38
N LEU A 31 -1.07 8.49 -8.73
CA LEU A 31 -0.61 7.12 -8.61
C LEU A 31 -1.60 6.28 -7.81
N ARG A 32 -2.00 6.77 -6.63
CA ARG A 32 -2.91 6.06 -5.74
C ARG A 32 -4.27 5.87 -6.38
N ASP A 33 -4.81 6.90 -7.03
CA ASP A 33 -6.08 6.82 -7.74
C ASP A 33 -6.02 5.82 -8.90
N ALA A 34 -4.94 5.84 -9.68
CA ALA A 34 -4.74 4.86 -10.75
C ALA A 34 -4.65 3.44 -10.20
N LEU A 35 -3.79 3.19 -9.21
CA LEU A 35 -3.61 1.86 -8.59
C LEU A 35 -4.87 1.35 -7.89
N ARG A 36 -5.73 2.25 -7.40
CA ARG A 36 -7.04 1.90 -6.85
C ARG A 36 -8.00 1.46 -7.94
N GLY A 37 -8.05 2.17 -9.06
CA GLY A 37 -9.03 1.91 -10.11
C GLY A 37 -10.45 1.86 -9.55
N ASN A 38 -11.17 0.76 -9.81
CA ASN A 38 -12.52 0.52 -9.29
C ASN A 38 -12.55 -0.32 -8.00
N ALA A 39 -11.39 -0.61 -7.40
CA ALA A 39 -11.35 -1.37 -6.16
C ALA A 39 -11.94 -0.57 -5.00
N GLN A 40 -12.66 -1.26 -4.11
CA GLN A 40 -13.18 -0.66 -2.90
C GLN A 40 -12.03 -0.39 -1.93
N ALA A 41 -11.90 0.85 -1.47
CA ALA A 41 -10.96 1.22 -0.41
C ALA A 41 -11.38 0.59 0.92
N VAL A 42 -10.41 0.30 1.79
CA VAL A 42 -10.71 0.00 3.19
C VAL A 42 -11.17 1.27 3.92
N ASP A 43 -11.87 1.10 5.04
CA ASP A 43 -12.15 2.21 5.93
C ASP A 43 -10.94 2.44 6.84
N LEU A 44 -10.46 3.68 6.90
CA LEU A 44 -9.36 4.11 7.75
C LEU A 44 -9.87 5.07 8.82
N GLN A 45 -9.48 4.81 10.07
CA GLN A 45 -9.72 5.71 11.18
C GLN A 45 -8.37 6.10 11.79
N ASP A 46 -8.09 7.39 11.88
CA ASP A 46 -6.88 7.90 12.51
C ASP A 46 -6.73 7.40 13.96
N ILE A 47 -5.52 6.96 14.30
CA ILE A 47 -5.12 6.63 15.67
C ILE A 47 -4.13 7.71 16.13
N PRO A 48 -4.39 8.39 17.27
CA PRO A 48 -3.44 9.35 17.83
C PRO A 48 -2.12 8.65 18.23
N LEU A 49 -1.02 9.39 18.07
CA LEU A 49 0.33 8.94 18.42
C LEU A 49 0.72 9.54 19.78
N ASP A 50 0.49 8.80 20.86
CA ASP A 50 0.69 9.28 22.22
C ASP A 50 2.15 9.09 22.66
N ARG A 51 2.89 10.19 22.76
CA ARG A 51 4.33 10.16 23.04
C ARG A 51 4.61 10.41 24.52
N GLY A 52 5.52 9.63 25.10
CA GLY A 52 5.95 9.81 26.48
C GLY A 52 7.39 9.36 26.69
N CYS A 53 8.09 10.00 27.62
CA CYS A 53 9.42 9.59 28.04
C CYS A 53 9.45 9.39 29.55
N GLY A 54 10.10 8.33 30.00
CA GLY A 54 10.27 8.00 31.40
C GLY A 54 11.63 7.38 31.69
N PRO A 55 11.84 6.84 32.91
CA PRO A 55 13.11 6.24 33.30
C PRO A 55 13.56 5.06 32.41
N MET A 56 12.62 4.43 31.72
CA MET A 56 12.84 3.29 30.84
C MET A 56 13.06 3.67 29.37
N GLY A 57 13.13 4.96 29.04
CA GLY A 57 13.27 5.47 27.68
C GLY A 57 12.01 6.17 27.16
N CYS A 58 12.03 6.50 25.87
CA CYS A 58 10.91 7.14 25.17
C CYS A 58 10.08 6.13 24.38
N VAL A 59 8.76 6.29 24.44
CA VAL A 59 7.78 5.44 23.77
C VAL A 59 6.75 6.24 22.98
N ILE A 60 6.13 5.57 22.01
CA ILE A 60 4.91 6.02 21.35
C ILE A 60 3.86 4.93 21.51
N ASP A 61 2.77 5.23 22.20
CA ASP A 61 1.59 4.38 22.26
C ASP A 61 0.66 4.66 21.08
N ILE A 62 0.20 3.59 20.44
CA ILE A 62 -0.61 3.60 19.22
C ILE A 62 -1.70 2.55 19.39
N ALA A 63 -2.76 2.93 20.10
CA ALA A 63 -3.82 2.01 20.51
C ALA A 63 -3.28 0.73 21.18
N GLU A 64 -3.42 -0.44 20.56
CA GLU A 64 -2.94 -1.73 21.08
C GLU A 64 -1.44 -1.98 20.87
N LEU A 65 -0.73 -1.04 20.23
CA LEU A 65 0.70 -1.12 19.92
C LEU A 65 1.52 -0.09 20.70
N ARG A 66 2.81 -0.39 20.87
CA ARG A 66 3.81 0.49 21.45
C ARG A 66 5.09 0.43 20.63
N ILE A 67 5.66 1.60 20.32
CA ILE A 67 7.00 1.73 19.77
C ILE A 67 7.95 2.12 20.91
N GLN A 68 9.01 1.34 21.10
CA GLN A 68 10.15 1.66 21.95
C GLN A 68 11.16 2.43 21.09
N LEU A 69 11.20 3.76 21.19
CA LEU A 69 11.96 4.61 20.28
C LEU A 69 13.47 4.35 20.36
N ASP A 70 13.99 4.26 21.59
CA ASP A 70 15.43 4.08 21.82
C ASP A 70 15.93 2.70 21.42
N GLN A 71 15.02 1.73 21.28
CA GLN A 71 15.33 0.35 20.90
C GLN A 71 15.02 0.05 19.44
N GLY A 72 14.32 0.96 18.75
CA GLY A 72 13.83 0.72 17.40
C GLY A 72 12.95 -0.53 17.32
N GLN A 73 11.94 -0.64 18.20
CA GLN A 73 11.12 -1.85 18.30
C GLN A 73 9.63 -1.52 18.33
N LEU A 74 8.84 -2.27 17.56
CA LEU A 74 7.38 -2.31 17.64
C LEU A 74 6.94 -3.55 18.43
N GLN A 75 6.06 -3.34 19.41
CA GLN A 75 5.51 -4.39 20.25
C GLN A 75 4.04 -4.11 20.58
N ARG A 76 3.39 -5.08 21.22
CA ARG A 76 2.06 -4.88 21.81
C ARG A 76 2.17 -4.09 23.12
N VAL A 77 1.10 -3.39 23.50
CA VAL A 77 1.05 -2.67 24.80
C VAL A 77 1.20 -3.59 26.01
N ASP A 78 0.84 -4.87 25.88
CA ASP A 78 1.06 -5.89 26.92
C ASP A 78 2.52 -6.37 27.02
N GLY A 79 3.42 -5.79 26.23
CA GLY A 79 4.85 -6.08 26.23
C GLY A 79 5.26 -7.26 25.37
N LYS A 80 4.32 -7.96 24.71
CA LYS A 80 4.67 -9.05 23.80
C LYS A 80 5.27 -8.51 22.51
N PRO A 81 6.44 -9.02 22.08
CA PRO A 81 7.05 -8.58 20.83
C PRO A 81 6.21 -9.02 19.63
N LEU A 82 6.24 -8.22 18.57
CA LEU A 82 5.77 -8.62 17.25
C LEU A 82 6.95 -9.18 16.44
N HIS A 83 6.71 -10.26 15.70
CA HIS A 83 7.65 -10.76 14.72
C HIS A 83 7.64 -9.84 13.50
N TRP A 84 8.77 -9.16 13.30
CA TRP A 84 8.97 -8.27 12.18
C TRP A 84 9.22 -9.06 10.88
N GLN A 85 8.43 -8.78 9.85
CA GLN A 85 8.50 -9.44 8.55
C GLN A 85 8.73 -8.40 7.46
N GLU A 86 9.89 -8.41 6.82
CA GLU A 86 10.24 -7.46 5.77
C GLU A 86 9.99 -8.02 4.38
N GLN A 87 9.29 -7.26 3.54
CA GLN A 87 9.01 -7.62 2.15
C GLN A 87 10.00 -6.94 1.22
N GLY A 88 11.21 -7.48 1.12
CA GLY A 88 12.28 -6.95 0.27
C GLY A 88 13.66 -7.35 0.76
N LYS A 89 14.70 -6.83 0.11
CA LYS A 89 16.09 -6.89 0.58
C LYS A 89 16.63 -5.47 0.68
N ASP A 90 17.57 -5.25 1.59
CA ASP A 90 18.29 -3.99 1.75
C ASP A 90 17.36 -2.77 1.90
N LEU A 91 16.32 -2.92 2.73
CA LEU A 91 15.38 -1.84 2.99
C LEU A 91 16.08 -0.69 3.75
N PRO A 92 15.74 0.57 3.45
CA PRO A 92 16.28 1.70 4.20
C PRO A 92 15.93 1.58 5.68
N GLU A 93 16.73 2.14 6.57
CA GLU A 93 16.40 2.14 8.00
C GLU A 93 15.16 3.02 8.26
N LEU A 94 14.31 2.62 9.21
CA LEU A 94 13.11 3.38 9.58
C LEU A 94 13.47 4.56 10.49
N ASP A 95 12.79 5.69 10.29
CA ASP A 95 12.60 6.64 11.38
C ASP A 95 11.50 6.06 12.29
N TRP A 96 11.86 5.59 13.48
CA TRP A 96 10.92 4.94 14.41
C TRP A 96 9.83 5.86 14.98
N SER A 97 9.79 7.13 14.57
CA SER A 97 8.64 8.00 14.75
C SER A 97 7.72 7.92 13.52
N PRO A 98 6.60 7.15 13.56
CA PRO A 98 5.68 7.09 12.43
C PRO A 98 5.08 8.48 12.15
N LEU A 99 4.78 8.72 10.87
CA LEU A 99 4.06 9.90 10.42
C LEU A 99 2.59 9.84 10.86
N SER A 100 2.00 8.66 10.68
CA SER A 100 0.57 8.43 10.83
C SER A 100 0.31 6.99 11.25
N ALA A 101 -0.84 6.77 11.89
CA ALA A 101 -1.33 5.45 12.24
C ALA A 101 -2.84 5.38 12.02
N TYR A 102 -3.31 4.25 11.52
CA TYR A 102 -4.71 4.05 11.16
C TYR A 102 -5.20 2.70 11.67
N ARG A 103 -6.42 2.70 12.23
CA ARG A 103 -7.21 1.48 12.35
C ARG A 103 -7.80 1.19 10.99
N VAL A 104 -7.63 -0.04 10.52
CA VAL A 104 -8.09 -0.50 9.22
C VAL A 104 -9.31 -1.38 9.44
N SER A 105 -10.41 -1.05 8.78
CA SER A 105 -11.57 -1.93 8.67
C SER A 105 -11.80 -2.35 7.22
N SER A 106 -12.00 -3.65 7.00
CA SER A 106 -12.25 -4.25 5.69
C SER A 106 -13.57 -5.00 5.72
N ALA A 107 -14.44 -4.73 4.74
CA ALA A 107 -15.79 -5.31 4.67
C ALA A 107 -16.58 -5.18 5.99
N GLY A 108 -16.50 -4.01 6.64
CA GLY A 108 -17.22 -3.69 7.87
C GLY A 108 -16.68 -4.36 9.14
N LYS A 109 -15.52 -5.02 9.09
CA LYS A 109 -14.86 -5.63 10.26
C LYS A 109 -13.52 -4.98 10.52
N ASN A 110 -13.19 -4.81 11.79
CA ASN A 110 -11.84 -4.40 12.20
C ASN A 110 -10.83 -5.45 11.69
N TRP A 111 -9.90 -5.02 10.86
CA TRP A 111 -8.91 -5.88 10.23
C TRP A 111 -7.54 -5.79 10.92
N GLY A 112 -7.11 -4.58 11.30
CA GLY A 112 -5.80 -4.38 11.92
C GLY A 112 -5.38 -2.93 12.04
N ILE A 113 -4.08 -2.71 12.17
CA ILE A 113 -3.46 -1.39 12.20
C ILE A 113 -2.50 -1.24 11.01
N CYS A 114 -2.51 -0.07 10.38
CA CYS A 114 -1.53 0.35 9.39
C CYS A 114 -0.77 1.55 9.92
N LEU A 115 0.56 1.50 9.86
CA LEU A 115 1.46 2.58 10.27
C LEU A 115 2.24 3.08 9.04
N GLU A 116 2.43 4.39 8.95
CA GLU A 116 3.24 5.02 7.91
C GLU A 116 4.54 5.56 8.50
N PHE A 117 5.67 5.17 7.91
CA PHE A 117 6.99 5.59 8.35
C PHE A 117 7.78 6.23 7.22
N THR A 118 8.62 7.19 7.60
CA THR A 118 9.74 7.66 6.77
C THR A 118 11.00 6.87 7.09
N HIS A 119 12.11 7.21 6.43
CA HIS A 119 13.40 6.56 6.61
C HIS A 119 14.39 7.49 7.30
N SER A 120 15.25 6.92 8.17
CA SER A 120 16.34 7.66 8.83
C SER A 120 17.41 8.07 7.80
N GLY A 121 18.13 9.16 8.08
CA GLY A 121 19.17 9.70 7.18
C GLY A 121 18.63 10.71 6.15
N LEU A 122 19.32 10.91 5.02
CA LEU A 122 19.00 11.87 3.93
C LEU A 122 17.66 11.56 3.19
N GLY A 123 16.62 11.12 3.92
CA GLY A 123 15.26 10.86 3.45
C GLY A 123 14.39 12.10 3.28
N LYS A 124 14.84 13.29 3.74
CA LYS A 124 14.27 14.58 3.32
C LYS A 124 14.87 15.09 1.99
N SER A 125 15.62 14.27 1.25
CA SER A 125 16.98 14.54 0.74
C SER A 125 17.58 13.54 -0.26
N GLY A 126 16.89 12.95 -1.24
CA GLY A 126 17.53 11.96 -2.14
C GLY A 126 16.61 10.93 -2.80
N ALA A 127 17.20 9.82 -3.28
CA ALA A 127 16.51 8.78 -4.07
C ALA A 127 15.31 8.11 -3.36
N PHE A 128 15.26 8.19 -2.03
CA PHE A 128 14.17 7.63 -1.20
C PHE A 128 13.09 8.64 -0.79
N GLN A 129 13.17 9.92 -1.18
CA GLN A 129 12.14 10.93 -0.83
C GLN A 129 10.71 10.53 -1.22
N ARG A 130 10.60 9.75 -2.29
CA ARG A 130 9.32 9.30 -2.83
C ARG A 130 8.92 7.93 -2.31
N TRP A 131 9.67 7.33 -1.38
CA TRP A 131 9.43 5.99 -0.88
C TRP A 131 8.90 6.06 0.56
N GLY A 132 7.79 5.39 0.82
CA GLY A 132 7.20 5.23 2.15
C GLY A 132 7.34 3.80 2.64
N SER A 133 7.54 3.62 3.95
CA SER A 133 7.39 2.31 4.58
C SER A 133 6.03 2.20 5.25
N LEU A 134 5.26 1.20 4.84
CA LEU A 134 4.00 0.82 5.47
C LEU A 134 4.26 -0.38 6.37
N VAL A 135 3.73 -0.35 7.59
CA VAL A 135 3.76 -1.50 8.50
C VAL A 135 2.33 -1.91 8.79
N LEU A 136 1.98 -3.12 8.37
CA LEU A 136 0.68 -3.72 8.60
C LEU A 136 0.74 -4.69 9.78
N VAL A 137 -0.16 -4.51 10.73
CA VAL A 137 -0.34 -5.42 11.87
C VAL A 137 -1.77 -5.96 11.83
N PRO A 138 -1.98 -7.12 11.17
CA PRO A 138 -3.28 -7.78 11.14
C PRO A 138 -3.72 -8.20 12.54
N PHE A 139 -5.02 -8.19 12.79
CA PHE A 139 -5.59 -8.68 14.04
C PHE A 139 -5.94 -10.17 13.94
N ASP A 140 -5.79 -10.86 15.07
CA ASP A 140 -6.39 -12.17 15.32
C ASP A 140 -7.57 -11.96 16.29
N GLY A 141 -8.77 -11.91 15.73
CA GLY A 141 -9.97 -11.48 16.45
C GLY A 141 -9.90 -10.00 16.85
N ALA A 142 -9.94 -9.72 18.15
CA ALA A 142 -9.99 -8.36 18.69
C ALA A 142 -8.61 -7.79 19.10
N GLN A 143 -7.53 -8.52 18.83
CA GLN A 143 -6.18 -8.17 19.30
C GLN A 143 -5.18 -8.22 18.14
N PRO A 144 -4.08 -7.46 18.22
CA PRO A 144 -2.97 -7.61 17.28
C PRO A 144 -2.48 -9.06 17.23
N GLY A 145 -2.33 -9.60 16.03
CA GLY A 145 -1.66 -10.86 15.79
C GLY A 145 -0.18 -10.80 16.16
N PRO A 146 0.57 -11.90 15.98
CA PRO A 146 1.97 -11.95 16.40
C PRO A 146 2.93 -11.29 15.39
N ASN A 147 2.47 -10.85 14.22
CA ASN A 147 3.34 -10.42 13.12
C ASN A 147 3.10 -8.95 12.75
N ALA A 148 4.17 -8.28 12.32
CA ALA A 148 4.14 -6.97 11.68
C ALA A 148 4.83 -7.05 10.31
N TYR A 149 4.14 -6.67 9.25
CA TYR A 149 4.64 -6.76 7.87
C TYR A 149 5.05 -5.39 7.36
N ARG A 150 6.34 -5.21 7.11
CA ARG A 150 6.90 -3.99 6.53
C ARG A 150 6.95 -4.09 5.01
N LEU A 151 6.33 -3.14 4.34
CA LEU A 151 6.33 -2.99 2.88
C LEU A 151 6.91 -1.63 2.49
N LEU A 152 7.76 -1.59 1.47
CA LEU A 152 8.32 -0.35 0.92
C LEU A 152 7.66 -0.05 -0.42
N GLY A 153 7.11 1.16 -0.57
CA GLY A 153 6.41 1.55 -1.79
C GLY A 153 6.67 2.98 -2.22
N TYR A 154 6.73 3.19 -3.54
CA TYR A 154 6.84 4.51 -4.13
C TYR A 154 5.48 5.25 -4.03
N TRP A 155 5.48 6.39 -3.35
CA TRP A 155 4.33 7.25 -3.02
C TRP A 155 3.14 6.51 -2.36
N SER A 156 3.42 5.37 -1.76
CA SER A 156 2.42 4.51 -1.11
C SER A 156 2.08 5.00 0.29
N GLY A 157 0.81 4.88 0.66
CA GLY A 157 0.23 5.21 1.96
C GLY A 157 -0.72 4.09 2.43
N CYS A 158 -1.15 4.14 3.68
CA CYS A 158 -2.21 3.28 4.20
C CYS A 158 -3.52 3.47 3.43
N ASP A 159 -3.75 4.65 2.87
CA ASP A 159 -4.85 4.98 1.95
C ASP A 159 -4.85 4.18 0.63
N SER A 160 -3.76 3.48 0.34
CA SER A 160 -3.64 2.57 -0.82
C SER A 160 -4.24 1.18 -0.54
N LEU A 161 -4.64 0.90 0.71
CA LEU A 161 -5.26 -0.37 1.08
C LEU A 161 -6.66 -0.51 0.47
N GLN A 162 -6.94 -1.72 -0.01
CA GLN A 162 -8.18 -2.09 -0.65
C GLN A 162 -8.80 -3.29 0.06
N VAL A 163 -10.13 -3.42 -0.03
CA VAL A 163 -10.83 -4.63 0.39
C VAL A 163 -10.31 -5.80 -0.47
N GLY A 164 -9.94 -6.89 0.19
CA GLY A 164 -9.48 -8.10 -0.48
C GLY A 164 -10.61 -8.86 -1.18
N SER A 165 -10.24 -9.79 -2.08
CA SER A 165 -11.21 -10.66 -2.75
C SER A 165 -11.78 -11.73 -1.83
N GLU A 166 -11.10 -12.02 -0.72
CA GLU A 166 -11.48 -13.02 0.27
C GLU A 166 -11.86 -12.37 1.61
N PRO A 167 -12.77 -12.97 2.39
CA PRO A 167 -13.12 -12.47 3.72
C PRO A 167 -11.90 -12.35 4.64
N GLY A 168 -11.75 -11.19 5.29
CA GLY A 168 -10.63 -10.94 6.20
C GLY A 168 -9.30 -10.59 5.52
N GLN A 169 -9.32 -10.41 4.20
CA GLN A 169 -8.15 -9.99 3.43
C GLN A 169 -8.20 -8.50 3.13
N VAL A 170 -7.02 -7.88 3.07
CA VAL A 170 -6.79 -6.60 2.40
C VAL A 170 -5.84 -6.79 1.24
N ARG A 171 -5.98 -5.95 0.21
CA ARG A 171 -5.06 -5.87 -0.92
C ARG A 171 -4.31 -4.56 -0.88
N LEU A 172 -3.05 -4.60 -1.30
CA LEU A 172 -2.18 -3.43 -1.33
C LEU A 172 -1.36 -3.43 -2.62
N PRO A 173 -1.77 -2.68 -3.67
CA PRO A 173 -0.92 -2.42 -4.82
C PRO A 173 0.21 -1.47 -4.44
N ILE A 174 1.44 -1.88 -4.72
CA ILE A 174 2.64 -1.09 -4.46
C ILE A 174 3.52 -1.06 -5.71
N VAL A 175 3.95 0.13 -6.11
CA VAL A 175 5.11 0.29 -7.00
C VAL A 175 6.38 0.11 -6.16
N SER A 176 7.14 -0.93 -6.49
CA SER A 176 8.33 -1.38 -5.78
C SER A 176 9.56 -1.38 -6.71
N GLN A 177 10.76 -1.38 -6.13
CA GLN A 177 11.99 -1.59 -6.90
C GLN A 177 12.13 -3.06 -7.27
N LYS A 178 12.67 -3.32 -8.45
CA LYS A 178 13.29 -4.61 -8.79
C LYS A 178 14.76 -4.61 -8.36
N PRO A 179 15.40 -5.80 -8.26
CA PRO A 179 16.85 -5.87 -8.08
C PRO A 179 17.57 -5.02 -9.13
N ALA A 180 18.68 -4.38 -8.75
CA ALA A 180 19.38 -3.37 -9.56
C ALA A 180 19.82 -3.85 -10.96
N SER A 181 19.88 -5.17 -11.19
CA SER A 181 20.23 -5.77 -12.48
C SER A 181 19.04 -6.00 -13.43
N ALA A 182 17.82 -5.67 -13.02
CA ALA A 182 16.60 -5.98 -13.78
C ALA A 182 15.96 -4.73 -14.38
N GLU A 183 15.68 -4.78 -15.68
CA GLU A 183 14.99 -3.72 -16.42
C GLU A 183 13.53 -4.13 -16.74
N PRO A 184 12.55 -3.22 -16.60
CA PRO A 184 12.65 -1.89 -15.98
C PRO A 184 12.85 -1.98 -14.46
N ALA A 185 13.51 -0.98 -13.87
CA ALA A 185 13.86 -0.95 -12.45
C ALA A 185 12.65 -0.92 -11.48
N LEU A 186 11.44 -0.59 -11.96
CA LEU A 186 10.23 -0.52 -11.16
C LEU A 186 9.22 -1.60 -11.56
N GLN A 187 8.42 -2.03 -10.59
CA GLN A 187 7.32 -2.96 -10.80
C GLN A 187 6.15 -2.70 -9.86
N LEU A 188 4.94 -2.88 -10.38
CA LEU A 188 3.72 -2.97 -9.59
C LEU A 188 3.61 -4.39 -9.02
N ARG A 189 3.48 -4.52 -7.71
CA ARG A 189 3.15 -5.76 -7.02
C ARG A 189 1.86 -5.57 -6.26
N HIS A 190 1.00 -6.59 -6.26
CA HIS A 190 -0.14 -6.62 -5.35
C HIS A 190 0.19 -7.54 -4.19
N TYR A 191 0.07 -7.01 -3.00
CA TYR A 191 0.14 -7.78 -1.78
C TYR A 191 -1.27 -8.14 -1.33
N ARG A 192 -1.44 -9.38 -0.87
CA ARG A 192 -2.62 -9.87 -0.17
C ARG A 192 -2.20 -10.12 1.27
N CYS A 193 -2.82 -9.42 2.20
CA CYS A 193 -2.52 -9.60 3.62
C CYS A 193 -3.78 -9.99 4.40
N ASP A 194 -3.62 -10.89 5.36
CA ASP A 194 -4.62 -11.31 6.33
C ASP A 194 -3.95 -11.62 7.68
N ALA A 195 -4.69 -12.21 8.62
CA ALA A 195 -4.19 -12.57 9.95
C ALA A 195 -3.00 -13.56 9.93
N ASN A 196 -2.87 -14.36 8.87
CA ASN A 196 -1.88 -15.42 8.76
C ASN A 196 -0.62 -14.98 8.01
N GLY A 197 -0.70 -13.98 7.15
CA GLY A 197 0.41 -13.62 6.29
C GLY A 197 0.17 -12.39 5.45
N CYS A 198 1.28 -11.86 4.90
CA CYS A 198 1.20 -10.99 3.75
C CYS A 198 2.08 -11.53 2.61
N GLN A 199 1.45 -11.76 1.46
CA GLN A 199 2.07 -12.39 0.30
C GLN A 199 1.88 -11.51 -0.92
N ALA A 200 2.95 -11.30 -1.68
CA ALA A 200 2.84 -10.66 -2.98
C ALA A 200 2.55 -11.67 -4.09
N ASP A 201 1.88 -11.21 -5.14
CA ASP A 201 1.78 -11.94 -6.39
C ASP A 201 3.17 -12.36 -6.90
N ALA A 202 3.20 -13.56 -7.50
CA ALA A 202 4.44 -14.21 -7.94
C ALA A 202 5.20 -13.37 -8.98
N THR A 203 4.49 -12.65 -9.83
CA THR A 203 5.08 -11.79 -10.87
C THR A 203 4.58 -10.36 -10.71
N GLY A 204 5.51 -9.44 -10.53
CA GLY A 204 5.22 -8.00 -10.59
C GLY A 204 5.08 -7.52 -12.04
N THR A 205 4.19 -6.55 -12.26
CA THR A 205 4.02 -5.93 -13.57
C THR A 205 5.06 -4.84 -13.77
N PRO A 206 5.89 -4.87 -14.83
CA PRO A 206 6.92 -3.87 -15.06
C PRO A 206 6.34 -2.45 -15.20
N ILE A 207 6.93 -1.46 -14.53
CA ILE A 207 6.58 -0.04 -14.63
C ILE A 207 7.74 0.71 -15.29
N ARG A 208 7.44 1.54 -16.28
CA ARG A 208 8.45 2.40 -16.92
C ARG A 208 8.36 3.81 -16.34
N GLU A 209 9.50 4.47 -16.26
CA GLU A 209 9.56 5.91 -16.00
C GLU A 209 9.94 6.63 -17.29
N GLN A 210 9.18 7.65 -17.67
CA GLN A 210 9.45 8.47 -18.85
C GLN A 210 9.23 9.94 -18.49
N ASN A 211 10.26 10.77 -18.69
CA ASN A 211 10.24 12.21 -18.38
C ASN A 211 9.80 12.53 -16.93
N GLY A 212 10.16 11.66 -15.97
CA GLY A 212 9.80 11.81 -14.55
C GLY A 212 8.36 11.40 -14.19
N ALA A 213 7.60 10.86 -15.16
CA ALA A 213 6.27 10.28 -14.94
C ALA A 213 6.32 8.75 -15.03
N LEU A 214 5.52 8.08 -14.18
CA LEU A 214 5.33 6.64 -14.24
C LEU A 214 4.32 6.30 -15.35
N GLN A 215 4.67 5.31 -16.17
CA GLN A 215 3.79 4.75 -17.18
C GLN A 215 3.20 3.45 -16.64
N LEU A 216 1.94 3.50 -16.22
CA LEU A 216 1.23 2.36 -15.68
C LEU A 216 0.65 1.51 -16.82
N PRO A 217 0.68 0.17 -16.69
CA PRO A 217 -0.06 -0.71 -17.56
C PRO A 217 -1.57 -0.46 -17.39
N PRO A 218 -2.41 -0.87 -18.37
CA PRO A 218 -3.85 -1.00 -18.15
C PRO A 218 -4.11 -1.87 -16.90
N LEU A 219 -4.95 -1.37 -15.99
CA LEU A 219 -5.35 -2.04 -14.74
C LEU A 219 -6.73 -2.69 -14.86
#